data_AF-A0A1G2NZ54-F1
#
_entry.id   AF-A0A1G2NZ54-F1
#
_cell.length_a   1.000
_cell.length_b   1.000
_cell.length_c   1.000
_cell.angle_alpha   90.00
_cell.angle_beta   90.00
_cell.angle_gamma   90.00
#
_symmetry.space_group_name_H-M   'P 1'
#
loop_
_entity.id
_entity.type
_entity.pdbx_description
1 polymer ?
#
loop_
_entity_poly.entity_id
_entity_poly.type
_entity_poly.pdbx_seq_one_letter_code
_entity_poly.pdbx_strand_id
1 'polypeptide(L)'
;MKNSQKGFIVPVLLVVISLLVVGGGVYVYYSKRSEVPAVVDTEKQQSNQIQQQTTQTPPATNKATSSITVVSPSAGERVSAGSSFLIKWDSTNVSNRVLLTLHLSGIQQVIAPDSGADITVPNSGSFTWKVPKSFDELNSTPVDLDYVAYITINDAQNKNIIGQSKNFTIVPANGLKTYSDTSILFEYSSLLSVGQSDGAVILNHSIAYKHSYACDFKGDAPLLDRFTDFGVSIKIVNQNLKTYLQSSSYPSWDYVSKNIFKFGSWDGYRVTQGLEGCGSDVYYFPVSKNKSLIISRSLIPEFTTAPDTNVQRLPGIITPYQNEKIFAEILSSLKVK
;
A
#
# COMPACT_ATOMS: atom_id res chain seq x y z
N MET A 1 -51.95 16.60 48.65
CA MET A 1 -50.70 15.83 48.78
C MET A 1 -49.87 16.06 47.53
N LYS A 2 -48.72 16.75 47.65
CA LYS A 2 -47.73 16.91 46.57
C LYS A 2 -46.80 15.70 46.57
N ASN A 3 -46.45 15.13 45.42
CA ASN A 3 -45.13 14.54 45.27
C ASN A 3 -44.60 14.69 43.84
N SER A 4 -43.37 15.15 43.76
CA SER A 4 -42.59 15.51 42.58
C SER A 4 -41.33 14.66 42.61
N GLN A 5 -41.02 13.92 41.56
CA GLN A 5 -39.71 13.30 41.36
C GLN A 5 -39.31 13.47 39.88
N LYS A 6 -38.57 14.55 39.61
CA LYS A 6 -37.71 14.72 38.44
C LYS A 6 -36.28 14.34 38.84
N GLY A 7 -35.59 13.62 37.95
CA GLY A 7 -34.16 13.82 37.64
C GLY A 7 -33.14 13.04 38.48
N PHE A 8 -32.61 11.93 37.93
CA PHE A 8 -31.34 11.35 38.39
C PHE A 8 -30.60 10.50 37.33
N ILE A 9 -30.48 10.98 36.08
CA ILE A 9 -29.71 10.26 35.02
C ILE A 9 -28.56 11.10 34.44
N VAL A 10 -28.50 12.40 34.73
CA VAL A 10 -27.52 13.32 34.14
C VAL A 10 -26.09 13.22 34.73
N PRO A 11 -25.83 12.84 36.00
CA PRO A 11 -24.44 12.82 36.51
C PRO A 11 -23.62 11.59 36.09
N VAL A 12 -24.27 10.44 35.83
CA VAL A 12 -23.54 9.16 35.61
C VAL A 12 -22.94 9.10 34.20
N LEU A 13 -23.59 9.71 33.19
CA LEU A 13 -23.11 9.69 31.81
C LEU A 13 -21.86 10.56 31.59
N LEU A 14 -21.69 11.64 32.38
CA LEU A 14 -20.50 12.50 32.30
C LEU A 14 -19.26 11.87 32.95
N VAL A 15 -19.43 11.02 33.98
CA VAL A 15 -18.31 10.30 34.60
C VAL A 15 -17.74 9.22 33.66
N VAL A 16 -18.60 8.55 32.87
CA VAL A 16 -18.17 7.54 31.88
C VAL A 16 -17.44 8.19 30.70
N ILE A 17 -17.89 9.36 30.22
CA ILE A 17 -17.20 10.09 29.14
C ILE A 17 -15.85 10.64 29.64
N SER A 18 -15.74 11.06 30.91
CA SER A 18 -14.48 11.54 31.49
C SER A 18 -13.45 10.41 31.67
N LEU A 19 -13.88 9.18 31.95
CA LEU A 19 -13.02 8.00 32.06
C LEU A 19 -12.53 7.49 30.69
N LEU A 20 -13.27 7.72 29.61
CA LEU A 20 -12.87 7.32 28.25
C LEU A 20 -11.86 8.28 27.59
N VAL A 21 -11.69 9.49 28.11
CA VAL A 21 -10.74 10.49 27.57
C VAL A 21 -9.30 10.32 28.11
N VAL A 22 -9.08 9.50 29.14
CA VAL A 22 -7.75 9.30 29.76
C VAL A 22 -7.01 8.04 29.24
N GLY A 23 -7.65 7.22 28.40
CA GLY A 23 -7.10 5.94 27.92
C GLY A 23 -6.24 5.97 26.64
N GLY A 24 -6.01 7.14 26.04
CA GLY A 24 -5.24 7.29 24.79
C GLY A 24 -3.73 7.39 25.03
N GLY A 25 -3.11 6.33 25.57
CA GLY A 25 -1.67 6.26 25.77
C GLY A 25 -0.89 6.21 24.46
N VAL A 26 -0.02 7.21 24.23
CA VAL A 26 0.93 7.28 23.12
C VAL A 26 1.90 6.09 23.17
N TYR A 27 1.87 5.23 22.17
CA TYR A 27 2.83 4.13 22.02
C TYR A 27 4.11 4.65 21.33
N VAL A 28 5.11 5.06 22.12
CA VAL A 28 6.45 5.39 21.62
C VAL A 28 7.30 4.12 21.64
N TYR A 29 7.66 3.63 20.46
CA TYR A 29 8.58 2.51 20.27
C TYR A 29 10.03 3.00 20.41
N TYR A 30 10.70 2.64 21.50
CA TYR A 30 12.15 2.81 21.66
C TYR A 30 12.87 1.50 21.32
N SER A 31 13.62 1.49 20.21
CA SER A 31 14.56 0.41 19.90
C SER A 31 15.81 0.53 20.76
N LYS A 32 15.95 -0.34 21.78
CA LYS A 32 17.24 -0.52 22.47
C LYS A 32 18.18 -1.35 21.60
N ARG A 33 19.37 -0.81 21.31
CA ARG A 33 20.51 -1.60 20.83
C ARG A 33 21.00 -2.48 21.99
N SER A 34 21.02 -3.80 21.79
CA SER A 34 21.74 -4.73 22.67
C SER A 34 23.22 -4.71 22.30
N GLU A 35 24.04 -4.24 23.22
CA GLU A 35 25.49 -4.44 23.21
C GLU A 35 25.81 -5.89 23.60
N VAL A 36 26.68 -6.54 22.83
CA VAL A 36 27.18 -7.90 23.08
C VAL A 36 28.24 -7.81 24.19
N PRO A 37 28.15 -8.60 25.28
CA PRO A 37 29.20 -8.61 26.28
C PRO A 37 30.43 -9.38 25.79
N ALA A 38 31.60 -8.84 26.13
CA ALA A 38 32.91 -9.45 25.93
C ALA A 38 33.03 -10.80 26.67
N VAL A 39 33.60 -11.80 26.00
CA VAL A 39 34.03 -13.05 26.63
C VAL A 39 35.55 -13.01 26.77
N VAL A 40 35.99 -13.18 28.01
CA VAL A 40 37.37 -13.27 28.49
C VAL A 40 37.87 -14.72 28.32
N ASP A 41 39.14 -14.83 27.91
CA ASP A 41 39.92 -16.06 27.77
C ASP A 41 39.94 -16.95 29.02
N THR A 42 39.95 -18.27 28.82
CA THR A 42 40.76 -19.19 29.64
C THR A 42 41.13 -20.43 28.85
N GLU A 43 42.44 -20.59 28.62
CA GLU A 43 43.08 -21.81 28.11
C GLU A 43 42.89 -23.01 29.04
N LYS A 44 42.79 -24.22 28.46
CA LYS A 44 43.54 -25.38 28.97
C LYS A 44 43.78 -26.41 27.86
N GLN A 45 45.05 -26.77 27.74
CA GLN A 45 45.66 -27.75 26.86
C GLN A 45 45.19 -29.18 27.17
N GLN A 46 45.12 -30.02 26.13
CA GLN A 46 45.66 -31.38 26.24
C GLN A 46 46.20 -31.87 24.88
N SER A 47 47.46 -32.30 24.91
CA SER A 47 48.28 -32.78 23.80
C SER A 47 47.92 -34.19 23.37
N ASN A 48 48.26 -34.55 22.12
CA ASN A 48 49.14 -35.70 21.87
C ASN A 48 49.78 -35.69 20.47
N GLN A 49 50.95 -36.31 20.41
CA GLN A 49 52.06 -36.05 19.50
C GLN A 49 52.04 -36.79 18.15
N ILE A 50 52.52 -36.05 17.14
CA ILE A 50 53.54 -36.38 16.10
C ILE A 50 53.31 -37.59 15.17
N GLN A 51 53.18 -37.28 13.87
CA GLN A 51 54.13 -37.77 12.86
C GLN A 51 54.33 -36.72 11.76
N GLN A 52 55.56 -36.19 11.68
CA GLN A 52 56.06 -35.41 10.55
C GLN A 52 56.38 -36.37 9.41
N GLN A 53 55.83 -36.12 8.23
CA GLN A 53 56.38 -36.61 6.98
C GLN A 53 56.43 -35.46 5.97
N THR A 54 57.55 -35.43 5.26
CA THR A 54 58.13 -34.32 4.51
C THR A 54 57.34 -33.89 3.27
N THR A 55 57.50 -32.60 2.99
CA THR A 55 56.99 -31.77 1.90
C THR A 55 57.25 -32.32 0.49
N GLN A 56 56.19 -32.42 -0.33
CA GLN A 56 56.18 -31.98 -1.73
C GLN A 56 54.81 -31.37 -2.02
N THR A 57 54.77 -30.05 -2.15
CA THR A 57 53.57 -29.28 -2.51
C THR A 57 53.29 -29.47 -4.01
N PRO A 58 52.20 -30.12 -4.44
CA PRO A 58 51.70 -29.94 -5.81
C PRO A 58 51.37 -28.45 -5.96
N PRO A 59 51.59 -27.82 -7.14
CA PRO A 59 51.28 -26.41 -7.31
C PRO A 59 49.84 -26.19 -6.85
N ALA A 60 49.66 -25.26 -5.90
CA ALA A 60 48.35 -24.77 -5.56
C ALA A 60 47.79 -24.12 -6.83
N THR A 61 47.07 -24.89 -7.64
CA THR A 61 46.01 -24.34 -8.46
C THR A 61 45.12 -23.59 -7.49
N ASN A 62 45.33 -22.27 -7.39
CA ASN A 62 44.35 -21.35 -6.86
C ASN A 62 43.05 -21.72 -7.55
N LYS A 63 42.22 -22.52 -6.87
CA LYS A 63 40.89 -22.88 -7.37
C LYS A 63 40.13 -21.58 -7.35
N ALA A 64 40.14 -20.90 -8.48
CA ALA A 64 39.65 -19.55 -8.60
C ALA A 64 38.20 -19.55 -8.10
N THR A 65 37.95 -18.76 -7.05
CA THR A 65 36.70 -18.81 -6.30
C THR A 65 35.55 -18.43 -7.22
N SER A 66 34.54 -19.30 -7.33
CA SER A 66 33.34 -18.99 -8.10
C SER A 66 32.48 -17.97 -7.38
N SER A 67 31.96 -16.97 -8.10
CA SER A 67 31.13 -15.92 -7.50
C SER A 67 30.14 -15.34 -8.51
N ILE A 68 29.02 -14.82 -7.99
CA ILE A 68 28.03 -14.01 -8.72
C ILE A 68 27.73 -12.78 -7.87
N THR A 69 27.82 -11.59 -8.47
CA THR A 69 27.48 -10.32 -7.82
C THR A 69 26.39 -9.64 -8.62
N VAL A 70 25.22 -9.41 -8.02
CA VAL A 70 24.13 -8.70 -8.68
C VAL A 70 24.40 -7.20 -8.62
N VAL A 71 24.48 -6.56 -9.79
CA VAL A 71 24.77 -5.13 -9.97
C VAL A 71 23.48 -4.32 -10.06
N SER A 72 22.46 -4.86 -10.72
CA SER A 72 21.11 -4.28 -10.81
C SER A 72 20.05 -5.37 -10.71
N PRO A 73 18.99 -5.19 -9.89
CA PRO A 73 18.58 -3.95 -9.25
C PRO A 73 19.45 -3.54 -8.05
N SER A 74 19.59 -2.23 -7.88
CA SER A 74 20.32 -1.57 -6.80
C SER A 74 19.44 -1.36 -5.56
N ALA A 75 20.06 -1.05 -4.42
CA ALA A 75 19.32 -0.87 -3.17
C ALA A 75 18.32 0.30 -3.27
N GLY A 76 17.04 0.01 -3.01
CA GLY A 76 15.97 1.01 -3.05
C GLY A 76 15.51 1.42 -4.46
N GLU A 77 16.02 0.78 -5.51
CA GLU A 77 15.60 1.06 -6.88
C GLU A 77 14.10 0.80 -7.05
N ARG A 78 13.43 1.66 -7.82
CA ARG A 78 11.99 1.55 -8.08
C ARG A 78 11.78 1.08 -9.51
N VAL A 79 11.13 -0.07 -9.68
CA VAL A 79 10.91 -0.74 -10.96
C VAL A 79 9.41 -0.77 -11.25
N SER A 80 8.98 -0.24 -12.39
CA SER A 80 7.55 -0.23 -12.74
C SER A 80 7.08 -1.61 -13.19
N ALA A 81 5.98 -2.11 -12.63
CA ALA A 81 5.27 -3.27 -13.13
C ALA A 81 4.87 -3.06 -14.60
N GLY A 82 4.85 -4.13 -15.40
CA GLY A 82 4.59 -4.05 -16.84
C GLY A 82 5.72 -3.47 -17.70
N SER A 83 6.82 -2.98 -17.11
CA SER A 83 7.97 -2.46 -17.84
C SER A 83 8.93 -3.57 -18.30
N SER A 84 9.92 -3.20 -19.10
CA SER A 84 11.09 -4.06 -19.36
C SER A 84 12.25 -3.54 -18.53
N PHE A 85 12.77 -4.39 -17.63
CA PHE A 85 13.84 -4.04 -16.70
C PHE A 85 15.10 -4.85 -16.98
N LEU A 86 16.27 -4.19 -16.99
CA LEU A 86 17.54 -4.84 -17.29
C LEU A 86 18.25 -5.28 -16.00
N ILE A 87 18.18 -6.57 -15.70
CA ILE A 87 18.93 -7.19 -14.59
C ILE A 87 20.39 -7.32 -15.02
N LYS A 88 21.34 -6.96 -14.15
CA LYS A 88 22.79 -7.05 -14.43
C LYS A 88 23.54 -7.72 -13.30
N TRP A 89 24.54 -8.52 -13.66
CA TRP A 89 25.42 -9.18 -12.70
C TRP A 89 26.82 -9.38 -13.27
N ASP A 90 27.80 -9.45 -12.38
CA ASP A 90 29.15 -9.90 -12.67
C ASP A 90 29.32 -11.34 -12.15
N SER A 91 30.09 -12.18 -12.86
CA SER A 91 30.36 -13.55 -12.42
C SER A 91 31.77 -14.00 -12.72
N THR A 92 32.30 -14.89 -11.89
CA THR A 92 33.64 -15.49 -12.03
C THR A 92 33.52 -16.99 -11.86
N ASN A 93 34.05 -17.79 -12.80
CA ASN A 93 34.00 -19.27 -12.78
C ASN A 93 32.59 -19.84 -12.54
N VAL A 94 31.60 -19.29 -13.22
CA VAL A 94 30.20 -19.71 -13.25
C VAL A 94 29.93 -20.34 -14.61
N SER A 95 29.06 -21.35 -14.64
CA SER A 95 28.63 -22.01 -15.87
C SER A 95 28.01 -21.02 -16.86
N ASN A 96 27.86 -21.48 -18.10
CA ASN A 96 27.33 -20.67 -19.20
C ASN A 96 25.83 -20.33 -19.06
N ARG A 97 25.15 -20.82 -18.02
CA ARG A 97 23.73 -20.56 -17.76
C ARG A 97 23.48 -20.29 -16.29
N VAL A 98 22.46 -19.48 -16.02
CA VAL A 98 22.03 -19.12 -14.67
C VAL A 98 20.51 -19.17 -14.54
N LEU A 99 20.03 -19.42 -13.32
CA LEU A 99 18.62 -19.34 -12.96
C LEU A 99 18.38 -18.02 -12.22
N LEU A 100 17.48 -17.19 -12.75
CA LEU A 100 17.04 -15.96 -12.08
C LEU A 100 15.73 -16.24 -11.35
N THR A 101 15.65 -15.82 -10.11
CA THR A 101 14.47 -15.99 -9.28
C THR A 101 14.13 -14.70 -8.57
N LEU A 102 12.89 -14.26 -8.71
CA LEU A 102 12.29 -13.15 -8.00
C LEU A 102 11.71 -13.63 -6.68
N HIS A 103 11.99 -12.91 -5.61
CA HIS A 103 11.41 -13.11 -4.29
C HIS A 103 10.65 -11.85 -3.89
N LEU A 104 9.34 -11.96 -3.64
CA LEU A 104 8.49 -10.83 -3.26
C LEU A 104 7.37 -11.31 -2.33
N SER A 105 7.14 -10.66 -1.19
CA SER A 105 6.02 -10.97 -0.28
C SER A 105 5.81 -12.47 0.04
N GLY A 106 6.89 -13.25 0.19
CA GLY A 106 6.83 -14.69 0.45
C GLY A 106 6.56 -15.58 -0.78
N ILE A 107 6.49 -14.97 -1.97
CA ILE A 107 6.37 -15.62 -3.27
C ILE A 107 7.76 -15.75 -3.90
N GLN A 108 7.97 -16.87 -4.58
CA GLN A 108 9.14 -17.14 -5.39
C GLN A 108 8.70 -17.39 -6.84
N GLN A 109 9.21 -16.58 -7.79
CA GLN A 109 8.91 -16.70 -9.22
C GLN A 109 10.20 -16.83 -10.02
N VAL A 110 10.24 -17.80 -10.94
CA VAL A 110 11.35 -17.90 -11.90
C VAL A 110 11.22 -16.80 -12.95
N ILE A 111 12.32 -16.08 -13.20
CA ILE A 111 12.44 -15.13 -14.30
C ILE A 111 13.05 -15.89 -15.48
N ALA A 112 12.22 -16.26 -16.46
CA ALA A 112 12.61 -17.01 -17.65
C ALA A 112 12.03 -16.35 -18.92
N PRO A 113 12.59 -16.65 -20.11
CA PRO A 113 12.00 -16.22 -21.38
C PRO A 113 10.61 -16.86 -21.59
N ASP A 114 9.70 -16.09 -22.19
CA ASP A 114 8.24 -16.33 -22.26
C ASP A 114 7.77 -17.65 -22.93
N SER A 115 8.66 -18.57 -23.35
CA SER A 115 8.27 -19.66 -24.27
C SER A 115 9.11 -20.95 -24.27
N GLY A 116 9.79 -21.31 -23.17
CA GLY A 116 10.57 -22.56 -23.13
C GLY A 116 10.38 -23.41 -21.89
N ALA A 117 10.58 -24.73 -22.03
CA ALA A 117 10.84 -25.65 -20.92
C ALA A 117 12.16 -25.34 -20.18
N ASP A 118 12.95 -24.39 -20.70
CA ASP A 118 14.21 -23.94 -20.13
C ASP A 118 13.97 -22.78 -19.16
N ILE A 119 14.13 -23.09 -17.87
CA ILE A 119 13.99 -22.15 -16.74
C ILE A 119 15.26 -21.30 -16.52
N THR A 120 16.32 -21.53 -17.29
CA THR A 120 17.61 -20.84 -17.15
C THR A 120 17.85 -19.88 -18.31
N VAL A 121 18.74 -18.91 -18.13
CA VAL A 121 19.14 -17.93 -19.16
C VAL A 121 20.65 -18.00 -19.41
N PRO A 122 21.15 -17.57 -20.58
CA PRO A 122 22.59 -17.45 -20.82
C PRO A 122 23.27 -16.58 -19.75
N ASN A 123 24.44 -17.02 -19.28
CA ASN A 123 25.28 -16.23 -18.37
C ASN A 123 26.04 -15.14 -19.15
N SER A 124 25.33 -14.14 -19.63
CA SER A 124 25.86 -12.99 -20.39
C SER A 124 26.08 -11.73 -19.55
N GLY A 125 25.98 -11.84 -18.22
CA GLY A 125 26.06 -10.71 -17.29
C GLY A 125 24.84 -9.78 -17.27
N SER A 126 23.82 -10.06 -18.09
CA SER A 126 22.56 -9.31 -18.07
C SER A 126 21.39 -10.08 -18.67
N PHE A 127 20.17 -9.73 -18.26
CA PHE A 127 18.91 -10.27 -18.79
C PHE A 127 17.81 -9.20 -18.76
N THR A 128 17.08 -9.04 -19.86
CA THR A 128 15.92 -8.14 -19.92
C THR A 128 14.68 -8.86 -19.42
N TRP A 129 14.26 -8.53 -18.21
CA TRP A 129 13.07 -9.05 -17.58
C TRP A 129 11.83 -8.24 -17.99
N LYS A 130 10.81 -8.92 -18.50
CA LYS A 130 9.46 -8.37 -18.65
C LYS A 130 8.78 -8.43 -17.29
N VAL A 131 8.75 -7.30 -16.59
CA VAL A 131 8.14 -7.21 -15.26
C VAL A 131 6.64 -7.48 -15.43
N PRO A 132 6.06 -8.47 -14.73
CA PRO A 132 4.62 -8.72 -14.78
C PRO A 132 3.83 -7.45 -14.47
N LYS A 133 2.68 -7.27 -15.14
CA LYS A 133 1.77 -6.14 -14.88
C LYS A 133 1.03 -6.32 -13.55
N SER A 134 0.79 -7.57 -13.17
CA SER A 134 0.24 -7.97 -11.90
C SER A 134 0.89 -9.26 -11.42
N PHE A 135 0.83 -9.49 -10.11
CA PHE A 135 1.26 -10.73 -9.46
C PHE A 135 0.06 -11.47 -8.84
N ASP A 136 -1.16 -11.19 -9.33
CA ASP A 136 -2.44 -11.67 -8.77
C ASP A 136 -2.56 -13.19 -8.74
N GLU A 137 -1.92 -13.88 -9.69
CA GLU A 137 -2.05 -15.33 -9.85
C GLU A 137 -1.24 -16.13 -8.82
N LEU A 138 -0.40 -15.48 -7.99
CA LEU A 138 0.67 -16.16 -7.27
C LEU A 138 0.61 -16.10 -5.73
N ASN A 139 -0.43 -15.51 -5.09
CA ASN A 139 -0.85 -15.72 -3.68
C ASN A 139 -1.81 -14.64 -3.13
N SER A 140 -2.79 -14.15 -3.91
CA SER A 140 -3.84 -13.26 -3.38
C SER A 140 -3.33 -11.94 -2.76
N THR A 141 -2.28 -11.33 -3.31
CA THR A 141 -1.87 -9.97 -2.94
C THR A 141 -2.19 -9.00 -4.09
N PRO A 142 -2.88 -7.87 -3.84
CA PRO A 142 -3.40 -7.01 -4.92
C PRO A 142 -2.28 -6.38 -5.74
N VAL A 143 -2.48 -6.32 -7.07
CA VAL A 143 -1.69 -5.64 -8.14
C VAL A 143 -1.02 -4.32 -7.78
N ASP A 144 -1.55 -3.61 -6.79
CA ASP A 144 -1.37 -2.18 -6.64
C ASP A 144 -0.48 -1.76 -5.45
N LEU A 145 0.33 -2.68 -4.93
CA LEU A 145 1.31 -2.40 -3.87
C LEU A 145 2.70 -2.08 -4.44
N ASP A 146 3.43 -1.23 -3.71
CA ASP A 146 4.89 -1.20 -3.78
C ASP A 146 5.39 -2.55 -3.20
N TYR A 147 5.81 -3.48 -4.05
CA TYR A 147 6.35 -4.77 -3.61
C TYR A 147 7.84 -4.64 -3.30
N VAL A 148 8.20 -4.85 -2.04
CA VAL A 148 9.61 -5.05 -1.70
C VAL A 148 10.04 -6.42 -2.20
N ALA A 149 11.02 -6.43 -3.10
CA ALA A 149 11.52 -7.64 -3.75
C ALA A 149 13.04 -7.70 -3.71
N TYR A 150 13.58 -8.91 -3.92
CA TYR A 150 14.99 -9.13 -4.24
C TYR A 150 15.10 -10.25 -5.27
N ILE A 151 16.21 -10.28 -6.01
CA ILE A 151 16.49 -11.29 -7.04
C ILE A 151 17.66 -12.15 -6.58
N THR A 152 17.53 -13.46 -6.73
CA THR A 152 18.65 -14.40 -6.65
C THR A 152 19.04 -14.89 -8.04
N ILE A 153 20.33 -15.07 -8.25
CA ILE A 153 20.91 -15.65 -9.45
C ILE A 153 21.75 -16.86 -9.03
N ASN A 154 21.35 -18.04 -9.47
CA ASN A 154 22.03 -19.30 -9.16
C ASN A 154 22.76 -19.82 -10.40
N ASP A 155 23.94 -20.40 -10.21
CA ASP A 155 24.59 -21.19 -11.26
C ASP A 155 23.74 -22.41 -11.63
N ALA A 156 23.60 -22.69 -12.93
CA ALA A 156 22.74 -23.77 -13.41
C ALA A 156 23.27 -25.18 -13.08
N GLN A 157 24.59 -25.35 -12.92
CA GLN A 157 25.24 -26.63 -12.66
C GLN A 157 25.54 -26.85 -11.17
N ASN A 158 25.75 -25.78 -10.41
CA ASN A 158 26.03 -25.79 -8.98
C ASN A 158 25.24 -24.70 -8.26
N LYS A 159 24.01 -25.04 -7.84
CA LYS A 159 23.07 -24.11 -7.21
C LYS A 159 23.55 -23.47 -5.89
N ASN A 160 24.67 -23.93 -5.33
CA ASN A 160 25.31 -23.33 -4.14
C ASN A 160 26.07 -22.03 -4.47
N ILE A 161 26.35 -21.75 -5.75
CA ILE A 161 26.91 -20.47 -6.18
C ILE A 161 25.73 -19.52 -6.44
N ILE A 162 25.57 -18.53 -5.57
CA ILE A 162 24.40 -17.64 -5.53
C ILE A 162 24.86 -16.18 -5.46
N GLY A 163 24.30 -15.34 -6.32
CA GLY A 163 24.30 -13.89 -6.16
C GLY A 163 22.91 -13.42 -5.72
N GLN A 164 22.84 -12.43 -4.83
CA GLN A 164 21.59 -11.83 -4.39
C GLN A 164 21.64 -10.31 -4.55
N SER A 165 20.57 -9.73 -5.09
CA SER A 165 20.40 -8.28 -5.12
C SER A 165 20.16 -7.72 -3.72
N LYS A 166 20.27 -6.40 -3.60
CA LYS A 166 19.65 -5.69 -2.47
C LYS A 166 18.13 -5.62 -2.70
N ASN A 167 17.40 -5.24 -1.65
CA ASN A 167 15.96 -5.02 -1.77
C ASN A 167 15.70 -3.81 -2.68
N PHE A 168 14.75 -3.98 -3.59
CA PHE A 168 14.23 -2.96 -4.48
C PHE A 168 12.69 -2.97 -4.39
N THR A 169 12.04 -1.98 -4.99
CA THR A 169 10.59 -1.85 -4.96
C THR A 169 10.02 -2.01 -6.36
N ILE A 170 9.12 -2.97 -6.56
CA ILE A 170 8.28 -3.00 -7.76
C ILE A 170 7.07 -2.13 -7.48
N VAL A 171 6.92 -1.06 -8.25
CA VAL A 171 5.79 -0.14 -8.14
C VAL A 171 4.73 -0.55 -9.15
N PRO A 172 3.44 -0.34 -8.86
CA PRO A 172 2.37 -0.65 -9.82
C PRO A 172 2.62 0.00 -11.18
N ALA A 173 2.11 -0.62 -12.24
CA ALA A 173 2.28 -0.15 -13.63
C ALA A 173 1.61 1.21 -13.89
N ASN A 174 0.89 1.72 -12.88
CA ASN A 174 -0.15 2.73 -12.94
C ASN A 174 0.36 4.01 -13.59
N GLY A 175 -0.03 4.20 -14.85
CA GLY A 175 0.04 5.50 -15.46
C GLY A 175 -0.92 6.43 -14.73
N LEU A 176 -0.42 7.58 -14.27
CA LEU A 176 -1.31 8.67 -13.91
C LEU A 176 -2.09 9.08 -15.17
N LYS A 177 -3.41 9.16 -15.04
CA LYS A 177 -4.26 9.78 -16.04
C LYS A 177 -4.59 11.19 -15.56
N THR A 178 -4.89 12.06 -16.51
CA THR A 178 -5.33 13.42 -16.23
C THR A 178 -6.81 13.55 -16.57
N TYR A 179 -7.62 14.00 -15.61
CA TYR A 179 -8.97 14.46 -15.87
C TYR A 179 -8.95 15.98 -16.04
N SER A 180 -9.63 16.51 -17.06
CA SER A 180 -9.70 17.94 -17.32
C SER A 180 -11.04 18.27 -17.98
N ASP A 181 -11.80 19.18 -17.37
CA ASP A 181 -12.98 19.79 -17.99
C ASP A 181 -12.91 21.32 -17.88
N THR A 182 -14.00 22.04 -18.09
CA THR A 182 -14.02 23.52 -17.99
C THR A 182 -13.85 24.04 -16.56
N SER A 183 -14.11 23.21 -15.55
CA SER A 183 -14.22 23.59 -14.14
C SER A 183 -13.04 23.12 -13.30
N ILE A 184 -12.51 21.93 -13.58
CA ILE A 184 -11.44 21.30 -12.79
C ILE A 184 -10.42 20.56 -13.66
N LEU A 185 -9.25 20.34 -13.07
CA LEU A 185 -8.15 19.53 -13.60
C LEU A 185 -7.52 18.77 -12.42
N PHE A 186 -7.27 17.48 -12.57
CA PHE A 186 -6.54 16.68 -11.58
C PHE A 186 -5.91 15.44 -12.21
N GLU A 187 -4.92 14.88 -11.54
CA GLU A 187 -4.34 13.57 -11.86
C GLU A 187 -5.00 12.49 -11.01
N TYR A 188 -5.15 11.30 -11.57
CA TYR A 188 -5.74 10.16 -10.88
C TYR A 188 -5.11 8.85 -11.34
N SER A 189 -5.17 7.84 -10.48
CA SER A 189 -4.69 6.50 -10.78
C SER A 189 -5.48 5.88 -11.95
N SER A 190 -4.80 5.28 -12.92
CA SER A 190 -5.44 4.56 -14.03
C SER A 190 -6.36 3.42 -13.62
N LEU A 191 -6.27 2.96 -12.37
CA LEU A 191 -7.16 1.95 -11.76
C LEU A 191 -8.60 2.45 -11.64
N LEU A 192 -8.78 3.75 -11.45
CA LEU A 192 -10.10 4.31 -11.21
C LEU A 192 -10.86 4.45 -12.53
N SER A 193 -12.11 4.04 -12.50
CA SER A 193 -13.10 4.47 -13.49
C SER A 193 -13.49 5.93 -13.19
N VAL A 194 -13.68 6.72 -14.25
CA VAL A 194 -14.13 8.11 -14.14
C VAL A 194 -15.41 8.28 -14.95
N GLY A 195 -16.42 8.87 -14.32
CA GLY A 195 -17.69 9.23 -14.94
C GLY A 195 -18.20 10.58 -14.43
N GLN A 196 -19.40 10.94 -14.84
CA GLN A 196 -20.08 12.13 -14.36
C GLN A 196 -21.52 11.78 -13.98
N SER A 197 -22.00 12.31 -12.86
CA SER A 197 -23.38 12.20 -12.41
C SER A 197 -23.76 13.43 -11.61
N ASP A 198 -24.97 13.97 -11.81
CA ASP A 198 -25.51 15.09 -11.04
C ASP A 198 -24.59 16.33 -10.93
N GLY A 199 -23.87 16.61 -12.01
CA GLY A 199 -22.90 17.71 -12.09
C GLY A 199 -21.62 17.50 -11.27
N ALA A 200 -21.38 16.28 -10.81
CA ALA A 200 -20.15 15.87 -10.13
C ALA A 200 -19.35 14.90 -11.01
N VAL A 201 -18.03 14.97 -10.89
CA VAL A 201 -17.10 13.96 -11.43
C VAL A 201 -17.01 12.83 -10.42
N ILE A 202 -17.26 11.60 -10.86
CA ILE A 202 -17.26 10.41 -10.02
C ILE A 202 -16.05 9.58 -10.37
N LEU A 203 -15.21 9.30 -9.37
CA LEU A 203 -14.15 8.31 -9.43
C LEU A 203 -14.57 7.09 -8.63
N ASN A 204 -14.46 5.91 -9.24
CA ASN A 204 -14.87 4.68 -8.59
C ASN A 204 -13.95 3.52 -8.93
N HIS A 205 -13.74 2.63 -7.97
CA HIS A 205 -13.16 1.32 -8.20
C HIS A 205 -14.01 0.27 -7.47
N SER A 206 -14.19 -0.88 -8.14
CA SER A 206 -14.94 -1.99 -7.57
C SER A 206 -14.47 -3.30 -8.18
N ILE A 207 -14.43 -4.35 -7.39
CA ILE A 207 -14.08 -5.71 -7.82
C ILE A 207 -15.32 -6.61 -7.84
N ALA A 208 -15.28 -7.69 -8.63
CA ALA A 208 -16.32 -8.71 -8.59
C ALA A 208 -16.12 -9.54 -7.31
N TYR A 209 -17.02 -9.37 -6.34
CA TYR A 209 -17.00 -10.08 -5.08
C TYR A 209 -18.40 -10.04 -4.49
N LYS A 210 -18.94 -11.21 -4.14
CA LYS A 210 -20.28 -11.32 -3.61
C LYS A 210 -20.26 -11.16 -2.10
N HIS A 211 -20.99 -10.19 -1.56
CA HIS A 211 -20.99 -9.91 -0.12
C HIS A 211 -22.33 -9.36 0.38
N SER A 212 -22.55 -9.45 1.69
CA SER A 212 -23.64 -8.75 2.36
C SER A 212 -23.36 -7.25 2.41
N TYR A 213 -24.40 -6.43 2.31
CA TYR A 213 -24.26 -4.99 2.45
C TYR A 213 -24.09 -4.61 3.92
N ALA A 214 -22.91 -4.12 4.32
CA ALA A 214 -22.62 -3.84 5.73
C ALA A 214 -23.51 -2.75 6.35
N CYS A 215 -24.13 -1.91 5.52
CA CYS A 215 -25.05 -0.85 5.96
C CYS A 215 -26.51 -1.24 5.91
N ASP A 216 -26.81 -2.52 5.67
CA ASP A 216 -28.16 -3.04 5.83
C ASP A 216 -28.41 -3.43 7.29
N PHE A 217 -28.78 -2.44 8.10
CA PHE A 217 -29.12 -2.68 9.51
C PHE A 217 -30.45 -3.44 9.69
N LYS A 218 -31.26 -3.59 8.64
CA LYS A 218 -32.51 -4.36 8.69
C LYS A 218 -32.30 -5.84 8.38
N GLY A 219 -31.26 -6.16 7.61
CA GLY A 219 -30.94 -7.52 7.18
C GLY A 219 -31.84 -8.04 6.06
N ASP A 220 -32.52 -7.16 5.33
CA ASP A 220 -33.44 -7.50 4.23
C ASP A 220 -32.90 -7.14 2.83
N ALA A 221 -31.68 -6.57 2.75
CA ALA A 221 -31.04 -6.22 1.51
C ALA A 221 -30.51 -7.46 0.76
N PRO A 222 -30.61 -7.49 -0.57
CA PRO A 222 -29.98 -8.54 -1.36
C PRO A 222 -28.45 -8.46 -1.25
N LEU A 223 -27.80 -9.61 -1.50
CA LEU A 223 -26.34 -9.64 -1.65
C LEU A 223 -25.91 -8.76 -2.82
N LEU A 224 -24.80 -8.06 -2.64
CA LEU A 224 -24.14 -7.28 -3.68
C LEU A 224 -23.19 -8.20 -4.45
N ASP A 225 -23.14 -8.08 -5.78
CA ASP A 225 -22.25 -8.88 -6.63
C ASP A 225 -20.88 -8.23 -6.86
N ARG A 226 -20.72 -6.98 -6.42
CA ARG A 226 -19.48 -6.21 -6.53
C ARG A 226 -19.15 -5.52 -5.22
N PHE A 227 -17.88 -5.52 -4.87
CA PHE A 227 -17.36 -4.79 -3.73
C PHE A 227 -16.74 -3.46 -4.19
N THR A 228 -17.25 -2.34 -3.67
CA THR A 228 -16.71 -1.00 -3.95
C THR A 228 -15.71 -0.60 -2.89
N ASP A 229 -14.45 -0.45 -3.28
CA ASP A 229 -13.31 -0.24 -2.40
C ASP A 229 -12.69 1.17 -2.55
N PHE A 230 -13.21 1.97 -3.47
CA PHE A 230 -12.88 3.39 -3.63
C PHE A 230 -14.05 4.12 -4.30
N GLY A 231 -14.53 5.19 -3.66
CA GLY A 231 -15.56 6.07 -4.20
C GLY A 231 -15.28 7.52 -3.83
N VAL A 232 -15.17 8.40 -4.83
CA VAL A 232 -15.00 9.84 -4.65
C VAL A 232 -15.88 10.58 -5.65
N SER A 233 -16.61 11.60 -5.18
CA SER A 233 -17.28 12.57 -6.04
C SER A 233 -16.69 13.96 -5.85
N ILE A 234 -16.49 14.69 -6.96
CA ILE A 234 -15.91 16.04 -6.97
C ILE A 234 -16.90 16.96 -7.67
N LYS A 235 -17.40 17.97 -6.96
CA LYS A 235 -18.43 18.89 -7.46
C LYS A 235 -18.03 20.35 -7.26
N ILE A 236 -18.15 21.14 -8.31
CA ILE A 236 -18.06 22.60 -8.24
C ILE A 236 -19.46 23.18 -8.08
N VAL A 237 -19.60 24.10 -7.14
CA VAL A 237 -20.82 24.85 -6.89
C VAL A 237 -20.55 26.33 -7.12
N ASN A 238 -21.34 26.97 -7.97
CA ASN A 238 -21.25 28.41 -8.28
C ASN A 238 -21.97 29.27 -7.23
N GLN A 239 -21.72 28.97 -5.95
CA GLN A 239 -22.24 29.72 -4.81
C GLN A 239 -21.19 29.79 -3.71
N ASN A 240 -21.33 30.78 -2.82
CA ASN A 240 -20.61 30.81 -1.57
C ASN A 240 -20.94 29.58 -0.72
N LEU A 241 -19.95 29.02 -0.02
CA LEU A 241 -20.11 27.79 0.76
C LEU A 241 -21.20 27.91 1.83
N LYS A 242 -21.29 29.05 2.52
CA LYS A 242 -22.31 29.28 3.54
C LYS A 242 -23.71 29.28 2.93
N THR A 243 -23.89 29.95 1.80
CA THR A 243 -25.17 29.98 1.07
C THR A 243 -25.57 28.60 0.55
N TYR A 244 -24.60 27.85 0.01
CA TYR A 244 -24.83 26.47 -0.43
C TYR A 244 -25.34 25.60 0.73
N LEU A 245 -24.70 25.67 1.90
CA LEU A 245 -25.11 24.89 3.07
C LEU A 245 -26.43 25.36 3.70
N GLN A 246 -26.79 26.64 3.56
CA GLN A 246 -28.10 27.14 3.99
C GLN A 246 -29.26 26.57 3.19
N SER A 247 -29.01 26.10 1.97
CA SER A 247 -30.04 25.45 1.14
C SER A 247 -30.26 23.97 1.48
N SER A 248 -29.42 23.37 2.33
CA SER A 248 -29.55 21.99 2.77
C SER A 248 -30.16 21.88 4.17
N SER A 249 -30.95 20.83 4.41
CA SER A 249 -31.43 20.48 5.75
C SER A 249 -30.33 19.92 6.65
N TYR A 250 -29.27 19.33 6.08
CA TYR A 250 -28.10 18.84 6.79
C TYR A 250 -26.89 18.65 5.83
N PRO A 251 -25.65 18.95 6.25
CA PRO A 251 -25.25 19.59 7.50
C PRO A 251 -25.43 21.11 7.46
N SER A 252 -25.62 21.73 8.63
CA SER A 252 -25.69 23.20 8.74
C SER A 252 -24.31 23.85 8.68
N TRP A 253 -24.26 25.13 8.29
CA TRP A 253 -23.02 25.92 8.33
C TRP A 253 -22.35 25.93 9.70
N ASP A 254 -23.13 26.09 10.78
CA ASP A 254 -22.58 26.11 12.15
C ASP A 254 -21.83 24.81 12.48
N TYR A 255 -22.38 23.67 12.05
CA TYR A 255 -21.71 22.39 12.24
C TYR A 255 -20.46 22.25 11.36
N VAL A 256 -20.56 22.56 10.07
CA VAL A 256 -19.42 22.45 9.14
C VAL A 256 -18.25 23.34 9.58
N SER A 257 -18.53 24.59 9.94
CA SER A 257 -17.50 25.60 10.27
C SER A 257 -16.62 25.26 11.49
N LYS A 258 -17.08 24.34 12.35
CA LYS A 258 -16.33 23.86 13.52
C LYS A 258 -15.33 22.75 13.18
N ASN A 259 -15.44 22.12 12.01
CA ASN A 259 -14.62 20.97 11.62
C ASN A 259 -13.56 21.37 10.61
N ILE A 260 -12.61 22.20 11.04
CA ILE A 260 -11.54 22.74 10.20
C ILE A 260 -10.68 21.61 9.64
N PHE A 261 -10.41 21.67 8.34
CA PHE A 261 -9.56 20.72 7.63
C PHE A 261 -8.58 21.47 6.73
N LYS A 262 -7.33 20.98 6.70
CA LYS A 262 -6.27 21.52 5.86
C LYS A 262 -5.54 20.39 5.16
N PHE A 263 -5.25 20.57 3.88
CA PHE A 263 -4.44 19.65 3.09
C PHE A 263 -3.68 20.41 2.00
N GLY A 264 -2.34 20.47 2.09
CA GLY A 264 -1.55 21.24 1.15
C GLY A 264 -2.01 22.70 1.10
N SER A 265 -2.38 23.18 -0.10
CA SER A 265 -2.94 24.53 -0.31
C SER A 265 -4.44 24.64 -0.05
N TRP A 266 -5.12 23.54 0.30
CA TRP A 266 -6.56 23.53 0.57
C TRP A 266 -6.83 23.85 2.04
N ASP A 267 -7.47 24.99 2.27
CA ASP A 267 -8.06 25.36 3.55
C ASP A 267 -9.59 25.21 3.48
N GLY A 268 -10.18 24.41 4.36
CA GLY A 268 -11.60 24.16 4.34
C GLY A 268 -12.10 23.42 5.57
N TYR A 269 -13.07 22.53 5.34
CA TYR A 269 -13.75 21.79 6.40
C TYR A 269 -13.97 20.34 5.98
N ARG A 270 -13.96 19.41 6.95
CA ARG A 270 -14.29 18.00 6.73
C ARG A 270 -15.37 17.58 7.70
N VAL A 271 -16.43 16.98 7.19
CA VAL A 271 -17.51 16.42 8.00
C VAL A 271 -17.73 14.98 7.58
N THR A 272 -17.67 14.06 8.54
CA THR A 272 -18.11 12.68 8.34
C THR A 272 -19.64 12.64 8.47
N GLN A 273 -20.31 12.22 7.40
CA GLN A 273 -21.76 12.07 7.33
C GLN A 273 -22.11 10.60 7.28
N GLY A 274 -23.04 10.17 8.13
CA GLY A 274 -23.45 8.78 8.19
C GLY A 274 -23.53 8.23 9.61
N LEU A 275 -23.77 6.93 9.71
CA LEU A 275 -23.92 6.20 10.98
C LEU A 275 -23.12 4.90 10.90
N GLU A 276 -22.40 4.56 11.98
CA GLU A 276 -21.72 3.26 12.12
C GLU A 276 -20.77 2.88 10.95
N GLY A 277 -20.06 3.87 10.40
CA GLY A 277 -19.14 3.66 9.28
C GLY A 277 -19.82 3.64 7.91
N CYS A 278 -21.14 3.76 7.85
CA CYS A 278 -21.93 3.88 6.63
C CYS A 278 -22.14 5.33 6.25
N GLY A 279 -21.65 5.76 5.09
CA GLY A 279 -21.84 7.11 4.59
C GLY A 279 -20.61 7.64 3.85
N SER A 280 -20.21 8.88 4.14
CA SER A 280 -19.11 9.54 3.45
C SER A 280 -18.41 10.59 4.31
N ASP A 281 -17.12 10.74 4.10
CA ASP A 281 -16.40 11.95 4.47
C ASP A 281 -16.62 13.03 3.41
N VAL A 282 -17.17 14.17 3.80
CA VAL A 282 -17.44 15.29 2.91
C VAL A 282 -16.52 16.46 3.23
N TYR A 283 -15.79 16.91 2.23
CA TYR A 283 -14.84 18.02 2.29
C TYR A 283 -15.43 19.24 1.60
N TYR A 284 -15.35 20.39 2.27
CA TYR A 284 -15.92 21.65 1.85
C TYR A 284 -14.81 22.69 1.73
N PHE A 285 -14.50 23.12 0.51
CA PHE A 285 -13.46 24.11 0.24
C PHE A 285 -14.07 25.38 -0.36
N PRO A 286 -14.00 26.53 0.34
CA PRO A 286 -14.30 27.81 -0.28
C PRO A 286 -13.20 28.16 -1.29
N VAL A 287 -13.54 28.21 -2.58
CA VAL A 287 -12.57 28.49 -3.66
C VAL A 287 -12.49 29.99 -3.94
N SER A 288 -13.64 30.67 -3.95
CA SER A 288 -13.73 32.13 -4.08
C SER A 288 -15.00 32.63 -3.40
N LYS A 289 -15.26 33.95 -3.47
CA LYS A 289 -16.48 34.54 -2.89
C LYS A 289 -17.77 33.84 -3.34
N ASN A 290 -17.82 33.38 -4.60
CA ASN A 290 -19.02 32.81 -5.23
C ASN A 290 -18.79 31.40 -5.78
N LYS A 291 -17.72 30.71 -5.38
CA LYS A 291 -17.40 29.37 -5.89
C LYS A 291 -16.93 28.48 -4.74
N SER A 292 -17.48 27.29 -4.66
CA SER A 292 -17.14 26.28 -3.65
C SER A 292 -16.87 24.94 -4.31
N LEU A 293 -15.95 24.18 -3.72
CA LEU A 293 -15.61 22.83 -4.11
C LEU A 293 -16.09 21.88 -3.01
N ILE A 294 -16.88 20.88 -3.41
CA ILE A 294 -17.43 19.85 -2.53
C ILE A 294 -16.87 18.52 -2.99
N ILE A 295 -16.22 17.80 -2.10
CA ILE A 295 -15.69 16.45 -2.38
C ILE A 295 -16.33 15.49 -1.40
N SER A 296 -16.98 14.43 -1.88
CA SER A 296 -17.47 13.34 -1.03
C SER A 296 -16.63 12.11 -1.26
N ARG A 297 -16.12 11.51 -0.19
CA ARG A 297 -15.37 10.25 -0.21
C ARG A 297 -16.16 9.21 0.55
N SER A 298 -16.48 8.09 -0.10
CA SER A 298 -17.26 7.01 0.50
C SER A 298 -16.52 6.41 1.69
N LEU A 299 -17.26 6.21 2.80
CA LEU A 299 -16.83 5.30 3.85
C LEU A 299 -17.11 3.87 3.39
N ILE A 300 -16.20 2.95 3.68
CA ILE A 300 -16.29 1.55 3.25
C ILE A 300 -16.33 0.69 4.51
N PRO A 301 -17.54 0.50 5.09
CA PRO A 301 -17.71 -0.11 6.39
C PRO A 301 -17.22 -1.55 6.40
N GLU A 302 -17.26 -2.27 5.28
CA GLU A 302 -16.73 -3.63 5.14
C GLU A 302 -15.24 -3.74 5.53
N PHE A 303 -14.47 -2.65 5.52
CA PHE A 303 -13.10 -2.64 6.04
C PHE A 303 -13.00 -2.58 7.57
N THR A 304 -14.07 -2.16 8.24
CA THR A 304 -14.09 -1.85 9.68
C THR A 304 -15.07 -2.69 10.49
N THR A 305 -16.18 -3.14 9.90
CA THR A 305 -17.30 -3.77 10.61
C THR A 305 -17.49 -5.25 10.27
N ALA A 306 -16.72 -5.81 9.34
CA ALA A 306 -16.87 -7.21 8.97
C ALA A 306 -16.00 -8.16 9.84
N PRO A 307 -16.56 -9.28 10.35
CA PRO A 307 -15.77 -10.40 10.88
C PRO A 307 -14.94 -11.12 9.80
N ASP A 308 -15.20 -10.83 8.51
CA ASP A 308 -14.49 -11.39 7.37
C ASP A 308 -13.20 -10.58 7.10
N THR A 309 -12.17 -10.86 7.91
CA THR A 309 -10.78 -10.38 7.73
C THR A 309 -10.15 -10.70 6.36
N ASN A 310 -10.91 -11.30 5.45
CA ASN A 310 -10.50 -11.73 4.11
C ASN A 310 -10.74 -10.69 3.01
N VAL A 311 -11.62 -9.70 3.19
CA VAL A 311 -11.90 -8.73 2.10
C VAL A 311 -10.65 -7.92 1.73
N GLN A 312 -9.85 -7.52 2.71
CA GLN A 312 -8.59 -6.78 2.48
C GLN A 312 -7.52 -7.59 1.72
N ARG A 313 -7.72 -8.90 1.56
CA ARG A 313 -6.83 -9.81 0.82
C ARG A 313 -7.40 -10.19 -0.55
N LEU A 314 -8.52 -9.60 -0.96
CA LEU A 314 -9.09 -9.89 -2.27
C LEU A 314 -8.16 -9.36 -3.39
N PRO A 315 -7.89 -10.15 -4.42
CA PRO A 315 -7.13 -9.69 -5.58
C PRO A 315 -7.75 -8.44 -6.20
N GLY A 316 -6.91 -7.48 -6.56
CA GLY A 316 -7.31 -6.22 -7.18
C GLY A 316 -7.98 -5.21 -6.25
N ILE A 317 -8.10 -5.45 -4.94
CA ILE A 317 -8.72 -4.49 -4.03
C ILE A 317 -7.85 -3.24 -3.79
N ILE A 318 -8.49 -2.07 -3.69
CA ILE A 318 -7.87 -0.87 -3.11
C ILE A 318 -8.01 -0.94 -1.60
N THR A 319 -6.91 -1.27 -0.91
CA THR A 319 -6.87 -1.33 0.56
C THR A 319 -7.12 0.04 1.21
N PRO A 320 -7.48 0.09 2.52
CA PRO A 320 -7.63 1.37 3.22
C PRO A 320 -6.42 2.31 3.09
N TYR A 321 -5.19 1.78 3.17
CA TYR A 321 -3.97 2.57 3.02
C TYR A 321 -3.80 3.15 1.61
N GLN A 322 -4.05 2.33 0.57
CA GLN A 322 -4.02 2.81 -0.82
C GLN A 322 -5.12 3.82 -1.10
N ASN A 323 -6.32 3.62 -0.54
CA ASN A 323 -7.44 4.53 -0.66
C ASN A 323 -7.07 5.94 -0.15
N GLU A 324 -6.43 6.04 1.02
CA GLU A 324 -5.90 7.31 1.54
C GLU A 324 -4.87 7.95 0.60
N LYS A 325 -3.92 7.15 0.10
CA LYS A 325 -2.85 7.64 -0.77
C LYS A 325 -3.39 8.16 -2.12
N ILE A 326 -4.25 7.38 -2.78
CA ILE A 326 -4.87 7.73 -4.05
C ILE A 326 -5.73 9.00 -3.88
N PHE A 327 -6.48 9.10 -2.79
CA PHE A 327 -7.26 10.30 -2.50
C PHE A 327 -6.37 11.54 -2.29
N ALA A 328 -5.26 11.40 -1.55
CA ALA A 328 -4.30 12.46 -1.34
C ALA A 328 -3.63 12.91 -2.66
N GLU A 329 -3.30 11.98 -3.56
CA GLU A 329 -2.75 12.27 -4.88
C GLU A 329 -3.74 13.08 -5.74
N ILE A 330 -5.02 12.67 -5.78
CA ILE A 330 -6.08 13.43 -6.45
C ILE A 330 -6.18 14.84 -5.88
N LEU A 331 -6.27 14.97 -4.55
CA LEU A 331 -6.46 16.27 -3.90
C LEU A 331 -5.25 17.20 -4.08
N SER A 332 -4.03 16.63 -4.12
CA SER A 332 -2.79 17.40 -4.29
C SER A 332 -2.60 17.93 -5.72
N SER A 333 -3.10 17.21 -6.73
CA SER A 333 -3.04 17.61 -8.13
C SER A 333 -4.26 18.42 -8.58
N LEU A 334 -5.34 18.43 -7.77
CA LEU A 334 -6.59 19.12 -8.08
C LEU A 334 -6.41 20.63 -8.18
N LYS A 335 -6.91 21.18 -9.29
CA LYS A 335 -6.99 22.61 -9.57
C LYS A 335 -8.41 22.95 -10.02
N VAL A 336 -8.94 24.04 -9.49
CA VAL A 336 -10.19 24.64 -9.95
C VAL A 336 -9.85 25.75 -10.94
N LYS A 337 -10.51 25.74 -12.10
CA LYS A 337 -10.31 26.71 -13.19
C LYS A 337 -11.16 27.97 -13.00
#